data_AF-A0A0C3RMU5-F1
#
_entry.id   AF-A0A0C3RMU5-F1
#
_cell.length_a   1.000
_cell.length_b   1.000
_cell.length_c   1.000
_cell.angle_alpha   90.00
_cell.angle_beta   90.00
_cell.angle_gamma   90.00
#
_symmetry.space_group_name_H-M   'P 1'
#
loop_
_entity.id
_entity.type
_entity.pdbx_description
1 polymer ?
#
loop_
_entity_poly.entity_id
_entity_poly.type
_entity_poly.pdbx_seq_one_letter_code
_entity_poly.pdbx_strand_id
1 'polypeptide(L)'
;MATQKFTLVENALDSLEHAILHLNDMPKALTAGTFKRIILDLSHVAELLFKERLRQVHPAFVLADVDKYPSMTAHTVTAADALKRLQRIGSVEFNDSDQSALKTIREKRNEIEHYAFSIDEAEAKVVIGSVLAFIFRFATDEVGLDWADRRINDPAWKRLNQFAEFYEIEKARVLAALEDGEIPIMECPLCSNETFDMEAEVCVLCGHREPVLECKACKADYLYSKVEYEDAGLCPKCEWKDGYATAHCEKY
;
A
#
# COMPACT_ATOMS: atom_id res chain seq x y z
N MET A 1 -20.10 24.67 -17.22
CA MET A 1 -19.54 23.85 -16.13
C MET A 1 -18.05 23.67 -16.41
N ALA A 2 -17.20 23.58 -15.39
CA ALA A 2 -15.78 23.31 -15.62
C ALA A 2 -15.61 21.83 -16.03
N THR A 3 -14.80 21.57 -17.06
CA THR A 3 -14.45 20.21 -17.46
C THR A 3 -13.44 19.65 -16.48
N GLN A 4 -13.81 18.63 -15.71
CA GLN A 4 -12.86 17.85 -14.93
C GLN A 4 -12.07 16.93 -15.87
N LYS A 5 -10.76 16.81 -15.65
CA LYS A 5 -9.86 15.97 -16.44
C LYS A 5 -8.97 15.20 -15.48
N PHE A 6 -8.96 13.88 -15.63
CA PHE A 6 -8.12 12.96 -14.86
C PHE A 6 -7.10 12.28 -15.79
N THR A 7 -5.87 12.14 -15.33
CA THR A 7 -4.80 11.33 -15.93
C THR A 7 -4.99 9.85 -15.60
N LEU A 8 -4.21 8.96 -16.22
CA LEU A 8 -4.24 7.52 -15.86
C LEU A 8 -3.89 7.30 -14.39
N VAL A 9 -2.94 8.09 -13.85
CA VAL A 9 -2.53 8.05 -12.43
C VAL A 9 -3.67 8.48 -11.51
N GLU A 10 -4.32 9.60 -11.79
CA GLU A 10 -5.42 10.09 -10.95
C GLU A 10 -6.63 9.14 -10.99
N ASN A 11 -6.95 8.53 -12.14
CA ASN A 11 -7.99 7.50 -12.23
C ASN A 11 -7.60 6.20 -11.49
N ALA A 12 -6.31 5.84 -11.46
CA ALA A 12 -5.82 4.68 -10.71
C ALA A 12 -5.92 4.94 -9.21
N LEU A 13 -5.56 6.15 -8.77
CA LEU A 13 -5.67 6.56 -7.38
C LEU A 13 -7.13 6.61 -6.91
N ASP A 14 -8.05 7.19 -7.70
CA ASP A 14 -9.49 7.20 -7.43
C ASP A 14 -10.07 5.77 -7.31
N SER A 15 -9.61 4.84 -8.17
CA SER A 15 -10.00 3.42 -8.07
C SER A 15 -9.45 2.75 -6.80
N LEU A 16 -8.23 3.07 -6.38
CA LEU A 16 -7.65 2.56 -5.14
C LEU A 16 -8.35 3.15 -3.90
N GLU A 17 -8.67 4.44 -3.91
CA GLU A 17 -9.48 5.09 -2.88
C GLU A 17 -10.87 4.46 -2.79
N HIS A 18 -11.53 4.17 -3.92
CA HIS A 18 -12.81 3.44 -3.94
C HIS A 18 -12.69 2.03 -3.33
N ALA A 19 -11.63 1.28 -3.65
CA ALA A 19 -11.35 0.00 -3.01
C ALA A 19 -11.18 0.14 -1.47
N ILE A 20 -10.48 1.20 -1.02
CA ILE A 20 -10.26 1.51 0.40
C ILE A 20 -11.55 1.94 1.10
N LEU A 21 -12.45 2.66 0.43
CA LEU A 21 -13.80 2.94 0.95
C LEU A 21 -14.57 1.64 1.18
N HIS A 22 -14.57 0.70 0.21
CA HIS A 22 -15.18 -0.62 0.41
C HIS A 22 -14.52 -1.43 1.54
N LEU A 23 -13.24 -1.22 1.84
CA LEU A 23 -12.54 -1.80 2.99
C LEU A 23 -12.92 -1.15 4.32
N ASN A 24 -13.21 0.14 4.35
CA ASN A 24 -13.55 0.85 5.58
C ASN A 24 -15.02 0.71 5.96
N ASP A 25 -15.92 0.74 4.98
CA ASP A 25 -17.36 0.50 5.14
C ASP A 25 -17.72 -0.97 5.44
N MET A 26 -16.71 -1.86 5.60
CA MET A 26 -16.95 -3.27 5.88
C MET A 26 -17.67 -3.48 7.22
N PRO A 27 -18.88 -4.07 7.23
CA PRO A 27 -19.51 -4.50 8.47
C PRO A 27 -18.68 -5.60 9.15
N LYS A 28 -18.99 -5.91 10.41
CA LYS A 28 -18.26 -6.93 11.22
C LYS A 28 -18.19 -8.33 10.58
N ALA A 29 -19.01 -8.63 9.60
CA ALA A 29 -18.98 -9.87 8.82
C ALA A 29 -18.79 -9.54 7.33
N LEU A 30 -17.82 -10.19 6.69
CA LEU A 30 -17.42 -9.90 5.33
C LEU A 30 -18.37 -10.55 4.32
N THR A 31 -18.66 -9.85 3.21
CA THR A 31 -19.55 -10.36 2.15
C THR A 31 -18.79 -10.54 0.85
N ALA A 32 -19.13 -11.59 0.09
CA ALA A 32 -18.58 -11.82 -1.24
C ALA A 32 -18.86 -10.64 -2.21
N GLY A 33 -19.92 -9.87 -1.98
CA GLY A 33 -20.23 -8.65 -2.74
C GLY A 33 -19.22 -7.53 -2.53
N THR A 34 -18.70 -7.38 -1.30
CA THR A 34 -17.67 -6.38 -0.97
C THR A 34 -16.32 -6.78 -1.59
N PHE A 35 -15.90 -8.03 -1.41
CA PHE A 35 -14.67 -8.54 -2.05
C PHE A 35 -14.71 -8.44 -3.57
N LYS A 36 -15.87 -8.74 -4.19
CA LYS A 36 -16.08 -8.53 -5.63
C LYS A 36 -15.79 -7.08 -6.08
N ARG A 37 -16.13 -6.07 -5.28
CA ARG A 37 -15.84 -4.67 -5.61
C ARG A 37 -14.35 -4.36 -5.52
N ILE A 38 -13.74 -4.66 -4.38
CA ILE A 38 -12.30 -4.45 -4.15
C ILE A 38 -11.46 -5.14 -5.23
N ILE A 39 -11.77 -6.38 -5.63
CA ILE A 39 -11.05 -7.11 -6.68
C ILE A 39 -11.21 -6.45 -8.06
N LEU A 40 -12.39 -5.91 -8.40
CA LEU A 40 -12.57 -5.16 -9.65
C LEU A 40 -11.77 -3.86 -9.65
N ASP A 41 -11.86 -3.11 -8.56
CA ASP A 41 -11.18 -1.83 -8.39
C ASP A 41 -9.65 -2.02 -8.48
N LEU A 42 -9.07 -2.96 -7.72
CA LEU A 42 -7.64 -3.27 -7.80
C LEU A 42 -7.21 -3.80 -9.18
N SER A 43 -8.06 -4.56 -9.89
CA SER A 43 -7.77 -4.95 -11.27
C SER A 43 -7.73 -3.73 -12.22
N HIS A 44 -8.53 -2.71 -11.96
CA HIS A 44 -8.54 -1.47 -12.73
C HIS A 44 -7.31 -0.60 -12.41
N VAL A 45 -6.93 -0.47 -11.14
CA VAL A 45 -5.68 0.17 -10.70
C VAL A 45 -4.48 -0.41 -11.47
N ALA A 46 -4.34 -1.74 -11.44
CA ALA A 46 -3.25 -2.43 -12.12
C ALA A 46 -3.24 -2.17 -13.65
N GLU A 47 -4.40 -2.27 -14.31
CA GLU A 47 -4.51 -1.99 -15.75
C GLU A 47 -4.13 -0.55 -16.12
N LEU A 48 -4.54 0.43 -15.30
CA LEU A 48 -4.20 1.85 -15.50
C LEU A 48 -2.70 2.12 -15.28
N LEU A 49 -2.08 1.52 -14.26
CA LEU A 49 -0.64 1.63 -14.03
C LEU A 49 0.17 1.03 -15.18
N PHE A 50 -0.25 -0.11 -15.77
CA PHE A 50 0.45 -0.66 -16.95
C PHE A 50 0.34 0.26 -18.16
N LYS A 51 -0.82 0.87 -18.38
CA LYS A 51 -1.03 1.84 -19.46
C LYS A 51 -0.22 3.11 -19.23
N GLU A 52 -0.10 3.58 -17.98
CA GLU A 52 0.76 4.71 -17.64
C GLU A 52 2.24 4.40 -17.91
N ARG A 53 2.74 3.25 -17.44
CA ARG A 53 4.11 2.82 -17.71
C ARG A 53 4.41 2.70 -19.20
N LEU A 54 3.47 2.19 -19.99
CA LEU A 54 3.58 2.17 -21.47
C LEU A 54 3.58 3.58 -22.07
N ARG A 55 2.74 4.50 -21.55
CA ARG A 55 2.68 5.90 -21.99
C ARG A 55 4.01 6.62 -21.74
N GLN A 56 4.68 6.33 -20.62
CA GLN A 56 6.00 6.86 -20.29
C GLN A 56 7.09 6.39 -21.27
N VAL A 57 7.01 5.15 -21.80
CA VAL A 57 7.90 4.69 -22.89
C VAL A 57 7.55 5.41 -24.19
N HIS A 58 6.29 5.32 -24.64
CA HIS A 58 5.77 6.10 -25.77
C HIS A 58 4.24 6.11 -25.77
N PRO A 59 3.55 7.26 -25.93
CA PRO A 59 2.10 7.35 -25.85
C PRO A 59 1.32 6.41 -26.80
N ALA A 60 1.85 6.11 -27.99
CA ALA A 60 1.21 5.16 -28.92
C ALA A 60 1.11 3.73 -28.36
N PHE A 61 1.96 3.35 -27.40
CA PHE A 61 1.98 1.99 -26.83
C PHE A 61 0.80 1.68 -25.90
N VAL A 62 -0.02 2.68 -25.57
CA VAL A 62 -1.33 2.47 -24.91
C VAL A 62 -2.39 1.97 -25.90
N LEU A 63 -2.22 2.22 -27.20
CA LEU A 63 -3.17 1.79 -28.24
C LEU A 63 -2.96 0.32 -28.61
N ALA A 64 -4.05 -0.41 -28.83
CA ALA A 64 -3.98 -1.78 -29.35
C ALA A 64 -3.30 -1.82 -30.72
N ASP A 65 -3.58 -0.81 -31.54
CA ASP A 65 -2.99 -0.55 -32.85
C ASP A 65 -2.24 0.79 -32.79
N VAL A 66 -0.91 0.74 -32.92
CA VAL A 66 -0.02 1.88 -32.71
C VAL A 66 -0.11 2.93 -33.83
N ASP A 67 -0.49 2.51 -35.04
CA ASP A 67 -0.59 3.38 -36.21
C ASP A 67 -1.81 4.33 -36.12
N LYS A 68 -2.70 4.10 -35.15
CA LYS A 68 -3.81 4.99 -34.83
C LYS A 68 -3.42 6.18 -33.95
N TYR A 69 -2.17 6.31 -33.53
CA TYR A 69 -1.71 7.48 -32.78
C TYR A 69 -1.80 8.76 -33.64
N PRO A 70 -2.31 9.91 -33.12
CA PRO A 70 -2.66 10.22 -31.73
C PRO A 70 -4.17 10.15 -31.42
N SER A 71 -4.90 9.16 -31.95
CA SER A 71 -6.34 9.04 -31.68
C SER A 71 -6.64 8.82 -30.20
N MET A 72 -7.55 9.63 -29.66
CA MET A 72 -8.08 9.53 -28.29
C MET A 72 -9.29 8.59 -28.18
N THR A 73 -9.80 8.06 -29.30
CA THR A 73 -10.99 7.20 -29.36
C THR A 73 -10.69 5.78 -29.88
N ALA A 74 -9.43 5.50 -30.24
CA ALA A 74 -9.00 4.16 -30.63
C ALA A 74 -8.95 3.21 -29.42
N HIS A 75 -9.19 1.91 -29.66
CA HIS A 75 -9.09 0.90 -28.61
C HIS A 75 -7.69 0.84 -27.99
N THR A 76 -7.65 0.78 -26.66
CA THR A 76 -6.40 0.61 -25.90
C THR A 76 -6.06 -0.87 -25.73
N VAL A 77 -4.80 -1.15 -25.37
CA VAL A 77 -4.37 -2.52 -25.01
C VAL A 77 -5.16 -3.07 -23.83
N THR A 78 -5.42 -4.37 -23.82
CA THR A 78 -5.91 -5.07 -22.62
C THR A 78 -4.79 -5.14 -21.56
N ALA A 79 -5.11 -5.35 -20.28
CA ALA A 79 -4.09 -5.62 -19.26
C ALA A 79 -3.13 -6.77 -19.66
N ALA A 80 -3.65 -7.80 -20.33
CA ALA A 80 -2.86 -8.95 -20.79
C ALA A 80 -1.84 -8.58 -21.88
N ASP A 81 -2.21 -7.69 -22.80
CA ASP A 81 -1.32 -7.22 -23.87
C ASP A 81 -0.39 -6.12 -23.38
N ALA A 82 -0.83 -5.32 -22.41
CA ALA A 82 -0.01 -4.34 -21.74
C ALA A 82 1.19 -5.00 -21.04
N LEU A 83 0.96 -6.05 -20.23
CA LEU A 83 2.02 -6.82 -19.58
C LEU A 83 3.04 -7.39 -20.57
N LYS A 84 2.59 -8.03 -21.66
CA LYS A 84 3.49 -8.53 -22.72
C LYS A 84 4.31 -7.41 -23.38
N ARG A 85 3.72 -6.23 -23.57
CA ARG A 85 4.38 -5.07 -24.17
C ARG A 85 5.37 -4.43 -23.20
N LEU A 86 5.07 -4.40 -21.91
CA LEU A 86 5.97 -3.97 -20.84
C LEU A 86 7.22 -4.88 -20.76
N GLN A 87 7.05 -6.19 -20.77
CA GLN A 87 8.18 -7.14 -20.79
C GLN A 87 9.06 -7.00 -22.04
N ARG A 88 8.45 -6.86 -23.23
CA ARG A 88 9.17 -6.90 -24.51
C ARG A 88 9.75 -5.56 -24.97
N ILE A 89 9.16 -4.45 -24.54
CA ILE A 89 9.48 -3.09 -25.05
C ILE A 89 9.73 -2.11 -23.89
N GLY A 90 9.02 -2.26 -22.78
CA GLY A 90 9.25 -1.44 -21.58
C GLY A 90 10.44 -1.90 -20.72
N SER A 91 11.02 -3.07 -21.04
CA SER A 91 12.08 -3.75 -20.27
C SER A 91 11.71 -4.00 -18.80
N VAL A 92 10.43 -4.25 -18.53
CA VAL A 92 9.91 -4.51 -17.18
C VAL A 92 10.07 -5.99 -16.84
N GLU A 93 10.72 -6.27 -15.72
CA GLU A 93 10.83 -7.62 -15.17
C GLU A 93 9.71 -7.87 -14.14
N PHE A 94 9.12 -9.06 -14.19
CA PHE A 94 8.07 -9.50 -13.25
C PHE A 94 8.54 -10.79 -12.60
N ASN A 95 8.71 -10.77 -11.28
CA ASN A 95 9.13 -11.96 -10.54
C ASN A 95 7.98 -12.98 -10.41
N ASP A 96 8.24 -14.14 -9.80
CA ASP A 96 7.24 -15.21 -9.70
C ASP A 96 6.02 -14.81 -8.86
N SER A 97 6.19 -14.01 -7.79
CA SER A 97 5.07 -13.48 -7.01
C SER A 97 4.21 -12.52 -7.83
N ASP A 98 4.81 -11.70 -8.69
CA ASP A 98 4.11 -10.76 -9.56
C ASP A 98 3.27 -11.50 -10.57
N GLN A 99 3.88 -12.47 -11.26
CA GLN A 99 3.19 -13.30 -12.25
C GLN A 99 2.03 -14.07 -11.61
N SER A 100 2.19 -14.54 -10.36
CA SER A 100 1.13 -15.17 -9.58
C SER A 100 -0.01 -14.21 -9.24
N ALA A 101 0.29 -13.03 -8.66
CA ALA A 101 -0.71 -12.03 -8.30
C ALA A 101 -1.48 -11.52 -9.53
N LEU A 102 -0.76 -11.19 -10.60
CA LEU A 102 -1.31 -10.73 -11.87
C LEU A 102 -2.20 -11.77 -12.56
N LYS A 103 -1.80 -13.04 -12.54
CA LYS A 103 -2.63 -14.14 -13.04
C LYS A 103 -3.90 -14.26 -12.20
N THR A 104 -3.75 -14.32 -10.89
CA THR A 104 -4.83 -14.56 -9.94
C THR A 104 -5.91 -13.47 -10.03
N ILE A 105 -5.54 -12.18 -10.03
CA ILE A 105 -6.54 -11.12 -10.13
C ILE A 105 -7.23 -11.09 -11.49
N ARG A 106 -6.51 -11.41 -12.58
CA ARG A 106 -7.13 -11.50 -13.92
C ARG A 106 -8.12 -12.66 -14.01
N GLU A 107 -7.82 -13.80 -13.39
CA GLU A 107 -8.72 -14.94 -13.31
C GLU A 107 -9.97 -14.59 -12.47
N LYS A 108 -9.79 -14.02 -11.26
CA LYS A 108 -10.92 -13.59 -10.41
C LYS A 108 -11.76 -12.48 -11.04
N ARG A 109 -11.15 -11.49 -11.70
CA ARG A 109 -11.88 -10.44 -12.44
C ARG A 109 -12.69 -11.03 -13.60
N ASN A 110 -12.15 -12.01 -14.32
CA ASN A 110 -12.90 -12.71 -15.37
C ASN A 110 -14.07 -13.55 -14.80
N GLU A 111 -13.87 -14.25 -13.67
CA GLU A 111 -14.96 -14.92 -12.95
C GLU A 111 -16.08 -13.93 -12.58
N ILE A 112 -15.70 -12.75 -12.04
CA ILE A 112 -16.61 -11.69 -11.60
C ILE A 112 -17.42 -11.06 -12.74
N GLU A 113 -16.81 -10.87 -13.92
CA GLU A 113 -17.40 -10.19 -15.08
C GLU A 113 -18.16 -11.11 -16.03
N HIS A 114 -17.78 -12.40 -16.14
CA HIS A 114 -18.24 -13.29 -17.21
C HIS A 114 -18.82 -14.62 -16.73
N TYR A 115 -18.66 -14.99 -15.45
CA TYR A 115 -19.07 -16.29 -14.92
C TYR A 115 -19.79 -16.16 -13.56
N ALA A 116 -20.05 -17.29 -12.90
CA ALA A 116 -20.46 -17.31 -11.51
C ALA A 116 -19.22 -17.10 -10.62
N PHE A 117 -19.30 -16.13 -9.70
CA PHE A 117 -18.21 -15.81 -8.78
C PHE A 117 -18.54 -16.30 -7.37
N SER A 118 -17.59 -16.99 -6.76
CA SER A 118 -17.58 -17.38 -5.35
C SER A 118 -16.17 -17.22 -4.80
N ILE A 119 -16.05 -16.66 -3.60
CA ILE A 119 -14.79 -16.51 -2.87
C ILE A 119 -15.10 -16.61 -1.38
N ASP A 120 -14.22 -17.23 -0.59
CA ASP A 120 -14.29 -17.14 0.87
C ASP A 120 -13.43 -15.98 1.41
N GLU A 121 -13.55 -15.70 2.71
CA GLU A 121 -12.83 -14.60 3.36
C GLU A 121 -11.30 -14.78 3.38
N ALA A 122 -10.82 -16.01 3.52
CA ALA A 122 -9.39 -16.29 3.58
C ALA A 122 -8.76 -16.17 2.18
N GLU A 123 -9.40 -16.77 1.17
CA GLU A 123 -9.01 -16.61 -0.24
C GLU A 123 -9.02 -15.13 -0.65
N ALA A 124 -10.08 -14.40 -0.32
CA ALA A 124 -10.16 -12.97 -0.66
C ALA A 124 -9.05 -12.13 -0.02
N LYS A 125 -8.68 -12.40 1.24
CA LYS A 125 -7.58 -11.70 1.91
C LYS A 125 -6.22 -11.96 1.26
N VAL A 126 -5.95 -13.18 0.80
CA VAL A 126 -4.72 -13.51 0.07
C VAL A 126 -4.69 -12.84 -1.31
N VAL A 127 -5.80 -12.91 -2.07
CA VAL A 127 -5.90 -12.26 -3.39
C VAL A 127 -5.75 -10.74 -3.28
N ILE A 128 -6.33 -10.11 -2.26
CA ILE A 128 -6.23 -8.66 -2.07
C ILE A 128 -4.82 -8.28 -1.58
N GLY A 129 -4.23 -9.03 -0.65
CA GLY A 129 -2.89 -8.78 -0.12
C GLY A 129 -1.79 -8.86 -1.17
N SER A 130 -1.69 -10.00 -1.88
CA SER A 130 -0.75 -10.20 -3.00
C SER A 130 -0.82 -9.10 -4.05
N VAL A 131 -2.03 -8.67 -4.42
CA VAL A 131 -2.23 -7.67 -5.48
C VAL A 131 -1.93 -6.26 -4.99
N LEU A 132 -2.29 -5.90 -3.75
CA LEU A 132 -1.87 -4.62 -3.16
C LEU A 132 -0.34 -4.52 -3.12
N ALA A 133 0.35 -5.59 -2.73
CA ALA A 133 1.81 -5.63 -2.68
C ALA A 133 2.42 -5.44 -4.08
N PHE A 134 1.87 -6.12 -5.08
CA PHE A 134 2.23 -5.92 -6.48
C PHE A 134 1.99 -4.47 -6.92
N ILE A 135 0.81 -3.91 -6.65
CA ILE A 135 0.39 -2.56 -7.08
C ILE A 135 1.32 -1.49 -6.51
N PHE A 136 1.60 -1.50 -5.21
CA PHE A 136 2.45 -0.50 -4.57
C PHE A 136 3.89 -0.58 -5.10
N ARG A 137 4.45 -1.80 -5.17
CA ARG A 137 5.79 -2.03 -5.72
C ARG A 137 5.91 -1.57 -7.18
N PHE A 138 4.94 -1.95 -8.03
CA PHE A 138 4.92 -1.53 -9.44
C PHE A 138 4.73 -0.01 -9.59
N ALA A 139 3.86 0.61 -8.77
CA ALA A 139 3.67 2.05 -8.77
C ALA A 139 4.98 2.79 -8.47
N THR A 140 5.72 2.38 -7.44
CA THR A 140 7.01 2.98 -7.08
C THR A 140 8.08 2.71 -8.14
N ASP A 141 8.33 1.43 -8.42
CA ASP A 141 9.57 0.99 -9.08
C ASP A 141 9.53 1.21 -10.60
N GLU A 142 8.34 1.07 -11.19
CA GLU A 142 8.16 1.21 -12.63
C GLU A 142 7.54 2.57 -13.00
N VAL A 143 6.54 3.05 -12.26
CA VAL A 143 5.80 4.27 -12.65
C VAL A 143 6.38 5.54 -12.01
N GLY A 144 7.20 5.43 -10.97
CA GLY A 144 7.72 6.58 -10.21
C GLY A 144 6.67 7.23 -9.30
N LEU A 145 5.70 6.45 -8.82
CA LEU A 145 4.62 6.88 -7.93
C LEU A 145 4.82 6.30 -6.54
N ASP A 146 5.04 7.17 -5.56
CA ASP A 146 5.01 6.80 -4.16
C ASP A 146 3.66 7.13 -3.52
N TRP A 147 3.04 6.13 -2.90
CA TRP A 147 1.80 6.26 -2.13
C TRP A 147 2.03 5.99 -0.63
N ALA A 148 3.29 5.82 -0.18
CA ALA A 148 3.64 5.63 1.22
C ALA A 148 3.19 6.81 2.10
N ASP A 149 3.37 8.06 1.65
CA ASP A 149 2.90 9.25 2.39
C ASP A 149 1.39 9.17 2.69
N ARG A 150 0.57 8.85 1.68
CA ARG A 150 -0.88 8.62 1.85
C ARG A 150 -1.15 7.44 2.78
N ARG A 151 -0.44 6.32 2.62
CA ARG A 151 -0.56 5.13 3.46
C ARG A 151 -0.25 5.41 4.94
N ILE A 152 0.67 6.33 5.23
CA ILE A 152 1.12 6.73 6.56
C ILE A 152 0.18 7.79 7.17
N ASN A 153 -0.21 8.79 6.37
CA ASN A 153 -0.90 9.99 6.85
C ASN A 153 -2.43 9.93 6.78
N ASP A 154 -3.02 9.15 5.87
CA ASP A 154 -4.48 9.00 5.76
C ASP A 154 -4.97 7.85 6.66
N PRO A 155 -5.80 8.12 7.70
CA PRO A 155 -6.38 7.08 8.55
C PRO A 155 -7.17 6.02 7.78
N ALA A 156 -7.77 6.36 6.63
CA ALA A 156 -8.50 5.41 5.79
C ALA A 156 -7.60 4.31 5.22
N TRP A 157 -6.31 4.61 4.98
CA TRP A 157 -5.37 3.66 4.39
C TRP A 157 -4.77 2.68 5.41
N LYS A 158 -4.89 2.97 6.72
CA LYS A 158 -4.40 2.08 7.80
C LYS A 158 -4.97 0.66 7.72
N ARG A 159 -6.15 0.49 7.12
CA ARG A 159 -6.80 -0.82 6.94
C ARG A 159 -6.06 -1.75 5.97
N LEU A 160 -5.21 -1.22 5.08
CA LEU A 160 -4.36 -2.03 4.20
C LEU A 160 -3.41 -2.93 5.01
N ASN A 161 -2.97 -2.49 6.19
CA ASN A 161 -2.09 -3.27 7.09
C ASN A 161 -2.79 -4.52 7.70
N GLN A 162 -4.10 -4.71 7.48
CA GLN A 162 -4.81 -5.94 7.87
C GLN A 162 -4.56 -7.12 6.90
N PHE A 163 -3.98 -6.86 5.72
CA PHE A 163 -3.65 -7.88 4.74
C PHE A 163 -2.20 -8.34 4.95
N ALA A 164 -2.02 -9.50 5.58
CA ALA A 164 -0.70 -9.98 6.03
C ALA A 164 0.36 -10.00 4.91
N GLU A 165 0.01 -10.46 3.71
CA GLU A 165 0.94 -10.51 2.57
C GLU A 165 1.38 -9.12 2.10
N PHE A 166 0.46 -8.14 2.09
CA PHE A 166 0.81 -6.74 1.81
C PHE A 166 1.71 -6.18 2.90
N TYR A 167 1.35 -6.40 4.17
CA TYR A 167 2.06 -5.87 5.32
C TYR A 167 3.50 -6.41 5.42
N GLU A 168 3.74 -7.71 5.23
CA GLU A 168 5.09 -8.28 5.30
C GLU A 168 5.98 -7.82 4.13
N ILE A 169 5.43 -7.65 2.92
CA ILE A 169 6.19 -7.13 1.77
C ILE A 169 6.54 -5.64 1.97
N GLU A 170 5.57 -4.82 2.40
CA GLU A 170 5.81 -3.41 2.68
C GLU A 170 6.76 -3.22 3.88
N LYS A 171 6.65 -4.05 4.91
CA LYS A 171 7.60 -4.10 6.04
C LYS A 171 9.02 -4.41 5.57
N ALA A 172 9.21 -5.43 4.74
CA ALA A 172 10.53 -5.78 4.22
C ALA A 172 11.14 -4.64 3.39
N ARG A 173 10.33 -3.96 2.56
CA ARG A 173 10.72 -2.77 1.81
C ARG A 173 11.12 -1.61 2.73
N VAL A 174 10.30 -1.30 3.74
CA VAL A 174 10.56 -0.20 4.69
C VAL A 174 11.83 -0.48 5.50
N LEU A 175 12.03 -1.70 5.99
CA LEU A 175 13.24 -2.06 6.74
C LEU A 175 14.51 -1.94 5.87
N ALA A 176 14.49 -2.43 4.64
CA ALA A 176 15.62 -2.26 3.72
C ALA A 176 15.93 -0.78 3.43
N ALA A 177 14.91 0.06 3.23
CA ALA A 177 15.09 1.50 3.02
C ALA A 177 15.61 2.24 4.27
N LEU A 178 15.39 1.70 5.48
CA LEU A 178 15.92 2.23 6.73
C LEU A 178 17.36 1.75 7.01
N GLU A 179 17.71 0.51 6.61
CA GLU A 179 19.09 0.00 6.70
C GLU A 179 20.08 0.82 5.84
N ASP A 180 19.63 1.31 4.68
CA ASP A 180 20.40 2.21 3.80
C ASP A 180 20.37 3.69 4.25
N GLY A 181 19.57 4.04 5.26
CA GLY A 181 19.34 5.42 5.70
C GLY A 181 20.14 5.84 6.93
N GLU A 182 20.43 7.14 7.05
CA GLU A 182 20.98 7.75 8.28
C GLU A 182 19.85 8.21 9.25
N ILE A 183 18.62 7.74 9.06
CA ILE A 183 17.45 8.13 9.87
C ILE A 183 17.56 7.47 11.26
N PRO A 184 17.53 8.23 12.36
CA PRO A 184 17.55 7.66 13.70
C PRO A 184 16.18 7.01 14.00
N ILE A 185 16.18 5.68 14.17
CA ILE A 185 14.96 4.88 14.36
C ILE A 185 14.86 4.18 15.71
N MET A 186 13.64 3.81 16.09
CA MET A 186 13.35 2.94 17.23
C MET A 186 12.17 1.98 16.98
N GLU A 187 11.96 1.05 17.92
CA GLU A 187 10.85 0.09 17.87
C GLU A 187 9.49 0.77 18.10
N CYS A 188 8.63 0.73 17.08
CA CYS A 188 7.30 1.33 17.13
C CYS A 188 6.39 0.61 18.16
N PRO A 189 5.76 1.33 19.11
CA PRO A 189 4.91 0.74 20.15
C PRO A 189 3.63 0.09 19.60
N LEU A 190 3.14 0.50 18.43
CA LEU A 190 1.90 -0.01 17.84
C LEU A 190 2.09 -1.28 16.98
N CYS A 191 3.21 -1.38 16.26
CA CYS A 191 3.45 -2.49 15.32
C CYS A 191 4.67 -3.36 15.67
N SER A 192 5.46 -2.97 16.67
CA SER A 192 6.61 -3.72 17.20
C SER A 192 7.72 -4.03 16.20
N ASN A 193 7.90 -3.15 15.20
CA ASN A 193 9.05 -3.18 14.28
C ASN A 193 9.92 -1.94 14.49
N GLU A 194 11.22 -2.05 14.24
CA GLU A 194 12.20 -0.96 14.22
C GLU A 194 11.98 -0.08 12.98
N THR A 195 10.92 0.74 13.04
CA THR A 195 10.36 1.52 11.91
C THR A 195 9.76 2.85 12.37
N PHE A 196 10.04 3.26 13.62
CA PHE A 196 9.65 4.57 14.13
C PHE A 196 10.77 5.58 13.89
N ASP A 197 10.53 6.54 13.01
CA ASP A 197 11.42 7.68 12.75
C ASP A 197 11.33 8.66 13.93
N MET A 198 12.47 8.87 14.60
CA MET A 198 12.54 9.71 15.80
C MET A 198 12.56 11.21 15.50
N GLU A 199 12.94 11.63 14.29
CA GLU A 199 12.92 13.04 13.88
C GLU A 199 11.54 13.48 13.37
N ALA A 200 10.86 12.60 12.63
CA ALA A 200 9.52 12.85 12.08
C ALA A 200 8.37 12.47 13.03
N GLU A 201 8.68 11.92 14.21
CA GLU A 201 7.75 11.48 15.27
C GLU A 201 6.65 10.53 14.72
N VAL A 202 7.04 9.63 13.82
CA VAL A 202 6.10 8.74 13.10
C VAL A 202 6.69 7.38 12.74
N CYS A 203 5.87 6.35 12.84
CA CYS A 203 6.17 5.05 12.25
C CYS A 203 5.91 5.04 10.74
N VAL A 204 7.00 4.94 9.95
CA VAL A 204 6.94 4.89 8.48
C VAL A 204 6.29 3.60 7.94
N LEU A 205 6.13 2.57 8.79
CA LEU A 205 5.38 1.37 8.44
C LEU A 205 3.88 1.46 8.78
N CYS A 206 3.48 1.93 9.97
CA CYS A 206 2.07 1.85 10.40
C CYS A 206 1.33 3.20 10.58
N GLY A 207 2.00 4.34 10.41
CA GLY A 207 1.40 5.67 10.61
C GLY A 207 0.97 5.96 12.04
N HIS A 208 1.59 5.29 13.03
CA HIS A 208 1.51 5.68 14.43
C HIS A 208 2.35 6.93 14.67
N ARG A 209 1.83 7.89 15.44
CA ARG A 209 2.49 9.17 15.75
C ARG A 209 2.44 9.41 17.25
N GLU A 210 3.57 9.79 17.83
CA GLU A 210 3.74 10.08 19.25
C GLU A 210 5.02 10.92 19.41
N PRO A 211 5.05 11.95 20.26
CA PRO A 211 6.26 12.77 20.41
C PRO A 211 7.44 11.97 21.00
N VAL A 212 8.64 12.27 20.51
CA VAL A 212 9.89 11.73 21.08
C VAL A 212 10.33 12.65 22.20
N LEU A 213 10.60 12.06 23.36
CA LEU A 213 10.91 12.79 24.59
C LEU A 213 12.34 12.47 25.03
N GLU A 214 13.05 13.48 25.55
CA GLU A 214 14.41 13.32 26.06
C GLU A 214 14.41 13.08 27.58
N CYS A 215 15.15 12.08 28.03
CA CYS A 215 15.40 11.82 29.45
C CYS A 215 16.24 12.93 30.10
N LYS A 216 15.67 13.63 31.09
CA LYS A 216 16.33 14.79 31.74
C LYS A 216 17.65 14.45 32.45
N ALA A 217 17.84 13.23 32.94
CA ALA A 217 19.07 12.84 33.63
C ALA A 217 20.12 12.15 32.73
N CYS A 218 19.73 11.17 31.90
CA CYS A 218 20.67 10.40 31.09
C CYS A 218 20.70 10.75 29.60
N LYS A 219 19.84 11.67 29.13
CA LYS A 219 19.83 12.19 27.74
C LYS A 219 19.56 11.13 26.66
N ALA A 220 18.92 10.03 27.03
CA ALA A 220 18.38 9.05 26.10
C ALA A 220 16.96 9.41 25.67
N ASP A 221 16.64 9.17 24.40
CA ASP A 221 15.30 9.37 23.84
C ASP A 221 14.36 8.20 24.19
N TYR A 222 13.07 8.50 24.30
CA TYR A 222 12.02 7.52 24.56
C TYR A 222 10.67 7.97 24.00
N LEU A 223 9.78 6.99 23.78
CA LEU A 223 8.36 7.22 23.50
C LEU A 223 7.55 7.12 24.78
N TYR A 224 6.58 8.01 24.95
CA TYR A 224 5.76 8.07 26.15
C TYR A 224 5.00 6.75 26.41
N SER A 225 4.48 6.10 25.37
CA SER A 225 3.85 4.76 25.42
C SER A 225 4.75 3.60 25.86
N LYS A 226 6.07 3.79 25.92
CA LYS A 226 7.05 2.77 26.33
C LYS A 226 7.48 2.88 27.81
N VAL A 227 6.91 3.79 28.61
CA VAL A 227 7.26 4.02 30.03
C VAL A 227 6.04 4.10 30.96
N GLU A 228 6.18 3.63 32.20
CA GLU A 228 5.21 3.89 33.29
C GLU A 228 5.55 5.21 34.02
N TYR A 229 4.57 5.85 34.67
CA TYR A 229 4.62 7.30 34.88
C TYR A 229 4.09 7.79 36.24
N GLU A 230 4.94 8.46 37.03
CA GLU A 230 4.57 9.57 37.93
C GLU A 230 5.70 10.65 37.88
N ASP A 231 5.52 11.64 37.00
CA ASP A 231 6.35 12.85 36.77
C ASP A 231 7.79 12.70 36.20
N ALA A 232 7.88 12.50 34.87
CA ALA A 232 9.11 12.26 34.10
C ALA A 232 10.24 13.32 34.19
N GLY A 233 11.03 13.22 35.26
CA GLY A 233 12.44 13.62 35.35
C GLY A 233 13.38 12.40 35.28
N LEU A 234 13.09 11.47 34.36
CA LEU A 234 13.65 10.10 34.22
C LEU A 234 15.11 9.89 34.69
N CYS A 235 15.40 8.79 35.41
CA CYS A 235 16.79 8.43 35.82
C CYS A 235 17.20 6.91 35.93
N PRO A 236 16.86 6.09 36.96
CA PRO A 236 17.39 4.70 37.15
C PRO A 236 17.02 3.59 36.11
N LYS A 237 17.56 3.67 34.89
CA LYS A 237 16.86 3.28 33.63
C LYS A 237 15.80 4.35 33.33
N CYS A 238 15.40 4.53 32.08
CA CYS A 238 14.11 5.19 31.81
C CYS A 238 13.04 4.16 32.19
N GLU A 239 12.39 4.34 33.34
CA GLU A 239 12.45 3.31 34.40
C GLU A 239 11.81 1.96 34.03
N TRP A 240 12.64 0.92 34.14
CA TRP A 240 12.34 -0.49 33.83
C TRP A 240 11.76 -0.80 32.43
N LYS A 241 12.66 -0.81 31.44
CA LYS A 241 12.57 -1.71 30.27
C LYS A 241 12.19 -3.15 30.70
N ASP A 242 10.91 -3.49 30.58
CA ASP A 242 10.37 -4.54 29.70
C ASP A 242 8.86 -4.27 29.54
N GLY A 243 8.39 -4.15 28.30
CA GLY A 243 7.13 -3.45 28.01
C GLY A 243 5.86 -4.22 28.35
N TYR A 244 4.87 -3.53 28.91
CA TYR A 244 3.47 -3.99 28.93
C TYR A 244 2.42 -2.86 29.02
N ALA A 245 2.59 -1.79 28.24
CA ALA A 245 1.54 -0.78 28.00
C ALA A 245 0.37 -1.32 27.12
N THR A 246 0.02 -2.60 27.29
CA THR A 246 -1.02 -3.33 26.55
C THR A 246 -2.34 -3.40 27.34
N ALA A 247 -2.46 -2.67 28.45
CA ALA A 247 -3.61 -2.74 29.37
C ALA A 247 -4.71 -1.70 29.08
N HIS A 248 -4.36 -0.50 28.59
CA HIS A 248 -5.32 0.62 28.49
C HIS A 248 -5.17 1.47 27.21
N CYS A 249 -5.60 0.91 26.08
CA CYS A 249 -5.98 1.73 24.92
C CYS A 249 -7.29 2.48 25.17
N GLU A 250 -7.27 3.56 25.95
CA GLU A 250 -8.35 4.55 26.02
C GLU A 250 -7.82 5.98 25.88
N LYS A 251 -7.63 6.38 24.61
CA LYS A 251 -7.66 7.74 24.01
C LYS A 251 -6.61 7.83 22.90
N TYR A 252 -7.01 7.53 21.67
CA TYR A 252 -7.17 8.48 20.57
C TYR A 252 -7.91 7.81 19.41
#